data_AF-A0A7V3X9J9-F1
#
_entry.id   AF-A0A7V3X9J9-F1
#
_cell.length_a   1.000
_cell.length_b   1.000
_cell.length_c   1.000
_cell.angle_alpha   90.00
_cell.angle_beta   90.00
_cell.angle_gamma   90.00
#
_symmetry.space_group_name_H-M   'P 1'
#
loop_
_entity.id
_entity.type
_entity.pdbx_description
1 polymer ?
#
loop_
_entity_poly.entity_id
_entity_poly.type
_entity_poly.pdbx_seq_one_letter_code
_entity_poly.pdbx_strand_id
1 'polypeptide(L)' 'MNREITDAIGVFCWYMMFFTPIITVPLVWKYSKRRPGGKIFIGLLFAVALSFILFIVSLSILFRDGLGPT' A
#
# COMPACT_ATOMS: atom_id res chain seq x y z
N MET A 1 14.80 -2.62 18.04
CA MET A 1 14.10 -1.42 17.54
C MET A 1 13.06 -1.03 18.58
N ASN A 2 12.87 0.26 18.87
CA ASN A 2 11.89 0.70 19.86
C ASN A 2 10.47 0.28 19.41
N ARG A 3 9.62 -0.23 20.32
CA ARG A 3 8.28 -0.74 19.96
C ARG A 3 7.42 0.35 19.33
N GLU A 4 7.46 1.54 19.92
CA GLU A 4 6.75 2.72 19.43
C GLU A 4 7.13 3.09 17.99
N ILE A 5 8.41 2.99 17.64
CA ILE A 5 8.90 3.26 16.28
C ILE A 5 8.36 2.20 15.31
N THR A 6 8.33 0.94 15.73
CA THR A 6 7.85 -0.16 14.90
C THR A 6 6.36 -0.02 14.63
N ASP A 7 5.58 0.34 15.64
CA ASP A 7 4.14 0.49 15.54
C ASP A 7 3.80 1.73 14.69
N ALA A 8 4.57 2.81 14.82
CA ALA A 8 4.47 3.98 13.94
C ALA A 8 4.73 3.63 12.47
N ILE A 9 5.68 2.73 12.18
CA ILE A 9 5.91 2.22 10.81
C ILE A 9 4.69 1.43 10.32
N GLY A 10 4.08 0.59 11.16
CA GLY A 10 2.87 -0.15 10.82
C GLY A 10 1.68 0.76 10.46
N VAL A 11 1.47 1.82 11.25
CA VAL A 11 0.46 2.86 10.99
C VAL A 11 0.79 3.65 9.73
N PHE A 12 2.06 3.99 9.51
CA PHE A 12 2.49 4.67 8.30
C PHE A 12 2.25 3.83 7.04
N CYS A 13 2.62 2.53 7.08
CA CYS A 13 2.29 1.58 6.01
C CYS A 13 0.79 1.49 5.78
N TRP A 14 -0.02 1.61 6.85
CA TRP A 14 -1.47 1.61 6.74
C TRP A 14 -2.00 2.80 5.94
N TYR A 15 -1.57 4.01 6.30
CA TYR A 15 -1.94 5.22 5.56
C TYR A 15 -1.43 5.19 4.11
N MET A 16 -0.22 4.67 3.88
CA MET A 16 0.37 4.58 2.55
C MET A 16 -0.44 3.73 1.57
N MET A 17 -1.26 2.77 2.05
CA MET A 17 -2.17 2.00 1.18
C MET A 17 -3.09 2.91 0.36
N PHE A 18 -3.66 3.94 0.99
CA PHE A 18 -4.57 4.88 0.33
C PHE A 18 -3.84 5.83 -0.63
N PHE A 19 -2.54 6.05 -0.44
CA PHE A 19 -1.72 6.84 -1.35
C PHE A 19 -1.23 6.05 -2.58
N THR A 20 -1.29 4.72 -2.56
CA THR A 20 -0.85 3.89 -3.70
C THR A 20 -1.53 4.23 -5.03
N PRO A 21 -2.87 4.47 -5.15
CA PRO A 21 -3.47 4.89 -6.42
C PRO A 21 -2.94 6.25 -6.89
N ILE A 22 -2.66 7.18 -5.96
CA ILE A 22 -2.13 8.51 -6.28
C ILE A 22 -0.73 8.40 -6.90
N ILE A 23 0.07 7.41 -6.51
CA ILE A 23 1.42 7.19 -7.05
C ILE A 23 1.38 6.37 -8.34
N THR A 24 0.59 5.30 -8.37
CA THR A 24 0.55 4.32 -9.47
C THR A 24 -0.14 4.86 -10.73
N VAL A 25 -1.16 5.69 -10.60
CA VAL A 25 -1.86 6.31 -11.74
C VAL A 25 -0.93 7.19 -12.60
N PRO A 26 -0.24 8.22 -12.05
CA PRO A 26 0.68 9.04 -12.83
C PRO A 26 1.88 8.24 -13.34
N LEU A 27 2.33 7.23 -12.60
CA LEU A 27 3.38 6.31 -13.06
C LEU A 27 2.95 5.59 -14.34
N VAL A 28 1.77 4.96 -14.34
CA VAL A 28 1.28 4.25 -15.54
C VAL A 28 0.98 5.22 -16.68
N TRP A 29 0.51 6.43 -16.39
CA TRP A 29 0.30 7.45 -17.41
C TRP A 29 1.60 7.90 -18.09
N LYS A 30 2.69 8.04 -17.33
CA LYS A 30 4.01 8.43 -17.82
C LYS A 30 4.68 7.33 -18.64
N TYR A 31 4.60 6.07 -18.20
CA TYR A 31 5.37 4.98 -18.82
C TYR A 31 4.59 4.16 -19.86
N SER A 32 3.26 4.24 -19.89
CA SER A 32 2.46 3.47 -20.85
C SER A 32 2.07 4.30 -22.08
N LYS A 33 2.26 3.73 -23.28
CA LYS A 33 1.75 4.27 -24.55
C LYS A 33 0.38 3.68 -24.95
N ARG A 34 -0.23 2.84 -24.10
CA ARG A 34 -1.50 2.15 -24.40
C ARG A 34 -2.70 3.11 -24.41
N ARG A 35 -3.83 2.65 -24.97
CA ARG A 35 -5.13 3.33 -24.92
C ARG A 35 -5.56 3.61 -23.47
N PRO A 36 -6.33 4.68 -23.21
CA PRO A 36 -6.67 5.14 -21.85
C PRO A 36 -7.27 4.04 -20.95
N GLY A 37 -8.18 3.21 -21.46
CA GLY A 37 -8.75 2.11 -20.67
C GLY A 37 -7.70 1.08 -20.20
N GLY A 38 -6.73 0.75 -21.05
CA GLY A 38 -5.65 -0.16 -20.69
C GLY A 38 -4.69 0.42 -19.65
N LYS A 39 -4.51 1.75 -19.63
CA LYS A 39 -3.72 2.45 -18.61
C LYS A 39 -4.40 2.37 -17.25
N ILE A 40 -5.72 2.56 -17.20
CA ILE A 40 -6.49 2.48 -15.96
C ILE A 40 -6.40 1.07 -15.38
N PHE A 41 -6.59 0.03 -16.20
CA PHE A 41 -6.54 -1.35 -15.72
C PHE A 41 -5.16 -1.74 -15.15
N ILE A 42 -4.07 -1.36 -15.83
CA ILE A 42 -2.71 -1.63 -15.34
C ILE A 42 -2.41 -0.82 -14.08
N GLY A 43 -2.82 0.45 -14.02
CA GLY A 43 -2.65 1.30 -12.84
C GLY A 43 -3.40 0.74 -11.63
N LEU A 44 -4.65 0.33 -11.82
CA LEU A 44 -5.46 -0.29 -10.79
C LEU A 44 -4.83 -1.61 -10.29
N LEU A 45 -4.39 -2.47 -11.20
CA LEU A 45 -3.74 -3.73 -10.85
C LEU A 45 -2.46 -3.50 -10.01
N PHE A 46 -1.65 -2.51 -10.40
CA PHE A 46 -0.47 -2.12 -9.63
C PHE A 46 -0.82 -1.53 -8.26
N ALA A 47 -1.84 -0.68 -8.19
CA ALA A 47 -2.32 -0.09 -6.94
C ALA A 47 -2.80 -1.15 -5.96
N VAL A 48 -3.58 -2.13 -6.45
CA VAL A 48 -4.09 -3.24 -5.65
C VAL A 48 -2.95 -4.11 -5.16
N ALA A 49 -2.02 -4.50 -6.02
CA ALA A 49 -0.87 -5.31 -5.62
C ALA A 49 -0.01 -4.61 -4.56
N LEU A 50 0.28 -3.32 -4.75
CA LEU A 50 1.08 -2.54 -3.80
C LEU A 50 0.33 -2.32 -2.48
N SER A 51 -0.97 -2.01 -2.54
CA SER A 51 -1.82 -1.90 -1.35
C SER A 51 -1.86 -3.21 -0.56
N PHE A 52 -1.96 -4.35 -1.24
CA PHE A 52 -2.00 -5.65 -0.60
C PHE A 52 -0.69 -5.98 0.14
N ILE A 53 0.46 -5.64 -0.46
CA ILE A 53 1.76 -5.80 0.21
C ILE A 53 1.83 -4.91 1.47
N LEU A 54 1.47 -3.63 1.35
CA LEU A 54 1.43 -2.71 2.48
C LEU A 54 0.44 -3.16 3.56
N PHE A 55 -0.68 -3.77 3.17
CA PHE A 55 -1.66 -4.35 4.07
C PHE A 55 -1.09 -5.48 4.90
N ILE A 56 -0.44 -6.46 4.26
CA ILE A 56 0.18 -7.58 4.98
C ILE A 56 1.27 -7.08 5.92
N VAL A 57 2.13 -6.16 5.46
CA VAL A 57 3.20 -5.59 6.30
C VAL A 57 2.62 -4.84 7.50
N SER A 58 1.62 -4.00 7.26
CA SER A 58 0.92 -3.27 8.31
C SER A 58 0.29 -4.22 9.33
N LEU A 59 -0.37 -5.28 8.87
CA LEU A 59 -0.97 -6.32 9.73
C LEU A 59 0.07 -7.05 10.57
N SER A 60 1.16 -7.51 9.95
CA SER A 60 2.24 -8.23 10.65
C SER A 60 2.90 -7.38 11.74
N ILE A 61 2.89 -6.06 11.59
CA ILE A 61 3.45 -5.13 12.56
C ILE A 61 2.43 -4.82 13.67
N LEU A 62 1.25 -4.30 13.28
CA LEU A 62 0.23 -3.81 14.21
C LEU A 62 -0.45 -4.91 15.01
N PHE A 63 -0.59 -6.11 14.43
CA PHE A 63 -1.21 -7.26 15.08
C PHE A 63 -0.20 -8.34 15.46
N ARG A 64 1.08 -7.97 15.64
CA ARG A 64 2.12 -8.92 16.06
C ARG A 64 1.80 -9.59 17.39
N ASP A 65 1.06 -8.89 18.26
CA ASP A 65 0.68 -9.32 19.60
C ASP A 65 -0.78 -9.85 19.65
N GLY A 66 -1.43 -10.00 18.48
CA GLY A 66 -2.83 -10.46 18.35
C GLY A 66 -3.86 -9.34 18.19
N LEU A 67 -5.12 -9.74 17.92
CA LEU A 67 -6.27 -8.83 17.82
C LEU A 67 -6.96 -8.73 19.20
N GLY A 68 -6.48 -7.81 20.06
CA GLY A 68 -7.10 -7.56 21.36
C GLY A 68 -6.10 -7.00 22.39
N PRO A 69 -6.59 -6.49 23.53
CA PRO A 69 -5.70 -6.10 24.63
C PRO A 69 -4.96 -7.34 25.16
N THR A 70 -3.63 -7.26 25.20
CA THR A 70 -2.77 -8.17 25.98
C THR A 70 -2.86 -7.85 27.46
#